data_AF-A0A5C6U1U1-F1
#
_entry.id   AF-A0A5C6U1U1-F1
#
_cell.length_a   1.000
_cell.length_b   1.000
_cell.length_c   1.000
_cell.angle_alpha   90.00
_cell.angle_beta   90.00
_cell.angle_gamma   90.00
#
_symmetry.space_group_name_H-M   'P 1'
#
loop_
_entity.id
_entity.type
_entity.pdbx_description
1 polymer ?
#
loop_
_entity_poly.entity_id
_entity_poly.type
_entity_poly.pdbx_seq_one_letter_code
_entity_poly.pdbx_strand_id
1 'polypeptide(L)'
;MGLSAGASLVVAQHHEHADGSGFPLKLNTDRMSPLARIVALVNRYDNLCNPHIVAKAMTPHEALSVLFAQSKTKFDTAILGAFIKMMGVYPPGSAVQLTDDRYALVVSVNSSRPLKPRVLVHESGVPRDEALIVDLEKADGLGIRRSLRPQQLPPTTLAYLAPRPRVAYFFEPAGEPTP
;
A
#
# COMPACT_ATOMS: atom_id res chain seq x y z
N MET A 1 34.84 -0.33 -1.04
CA MET A 1 33.52 -0.23 -1.70
C MET A 1 33.11 1.24 -1.70
N GLY A 2 32.74 1.81 -2.86
CA GLY A 2 32.43 3.24 -3.02
C GLY A 2 31.05 3.69 -2.55
N LEU A 3 30.42 2.97 -1.62
CA LEU A 3 29.12 3.34 -1.05
C LEU A 3 29.32 4.20 0.19
N SER A 4 28.39 5.14 0.44
CA SER A 4 28.38 5.89 1.70
C SER A 4 28.17 4.97 2.90
N ALA A 5 28.59 5.42 4.08
CA ALA A 5 28.38 4.67 5.33
C ALA A 5 26.88 4.38 5.57
N GLY A 6 26.01 5.36 5.29
CA GLY A 6 24.56 5.21 5.42
C GLY A 6 24.00 4.14 4.49
N ALA A 7 24.39 4.15 3.20
CA ALA A 7 23.94 3.13 2.24
C ALA A 7 24.43 1.73 2.64
N SER A 8 25.66 1.63 3.13
CA SER A 8 26.24 0.36 3.59
C SER A 8 25.48 -0.21 4.80
N LEU A 9 25.08 0.66 5.75
CA LEU A 9 24.27 0.26 6.90
C LEU A 9 22.87 -0.21 6.50
N VAL A 10 22.22 0.45 5.53
CA VAL A 10 20.93 0.02 4.99
C VAL A 10 21.04 -1.40 4.45
N VAL A 11 22.02 -1.66 3.58
CA VAL A 11 22.23 -2.99 3.00
C VAL A 11 22.47 -4.03 4.10
N ALA A 12 23.31 -3.71 5.09
CA ALA A 12 23.64 -4.64 6.18
C ALA A 12 22.47 -4.92 7.13
N GLN A 13 21.54 -3.98 7.33
CA GLN A 13 20.56 -4.02 8.42
C GLN A 13 19.09 -4.11 7.98
N HIS A 14 18.76 -4.03 6.68
CA HIS A 14 17.35 -4.00 6.23
C HIS A 14 16.57 -5.32 6.45
N HIS A 15 17.25 -6.40 6.86
CA HIS A 15 16.63 -7.65 7.30
C HIS A 15 16.57 -7.80 8.83
N GLU A 16 17.04 -6.80 9.58
CA GLU A 16 16.85 -6.73 11.02
C GLU A 16 15.40 -6.32 11.35
N HIS A 17 14.92 -6.71 12.52
CA HIS A 17 13.59 -6.36 13.01
C HIS A 17 13.71 -5.59 14.32
N ALA A 18 12.80 -4.65 14.56
CA ALA A 18 12.75 -3.82 15.75
C ALA A 18 12.79 -4.62 17.08
N ASP A 19 12.19 -5.82 17.09
CA ASP A 19 12.15 -6.74 18.23
C ASP A 19 13.39 -7.64 18.37
N GLY A 20 14.41 -7.49 17.51
CA GLY A 20 15.62 -8.31 17.52
C GLY A 20 15.47 -9.70 16.90
N SER A 21 14.30 -10.04 16.34
CA SER A 21 14.05 -11.34 15.69
C SER A 21 14.64 -11.45 14.27
N GLY A 22 15.17 -10.35 13.73
CA GLY A 22 15.74 -10.28 12.39
C GLY A 22 17.14 -10.87 12.28
N PHE A 23 17.82 -10.57 11.18
CA PHE A 23 19.17 -11.08 10.89
C PHE A 23 19.97 -10.05 10.07
N PRO A 24 21.32 -10.11 10.04
CA PRO A 24 22.18 -11.17 10.60
C PRO A 24 22.63 -10.98 12.05
N LEU A 25 22.64 -9.75 12.57
CA LEU A 25 23.19 -9.40 13.88
C LEU A 25 22.14 -9.38 15.00
N LYS A 26 20.86 -9.54 14.67
CA LYS A 26 19.73 -9.53 15.63
C LYS A 26 19.66 -8.20 16.38
N LEU A 27 19.73 -7.11 15.63
CA LEU A 27 19.66 -5.75 16.17
C LEU A 27 18.23 -5.44 16.58
N ASN A 28 18.06 -4.69 17.67
CA ASN A 28 16.79 -4.07 18.03
C ASN A 28 16.73 -2.63 17.48
N THR A 29 15.56 -1.97 17.63
CA THR A 29 15.31 -0.61 17.12
C THR A 29 16.42 0.40 17.43
N ASP A 30 16.97 0.39 18.65
CA ASP A 30 17.95 1.37 19.11
C ASP A 30 19.31 1.23 18.41
N ARG A 31 19.63 0.01 17.95
CA ARG A 31 20.89 -0.31 17.27
C ARG A 31 20.77 -0.28 15.75
N MET A 32 19.54 -0.26 15.22
CA MET A 32 19.29 -0.12 13.80
C MET A 32 19.41 1.34 13.36
N SER A 33 20.11 1.57 12.25
CA SER A 33 20.13 2.89 11.63
C SER A 33 18.71 3.32 11.22
N PRO A 34 18.34 4.61 11.33
CA PRO A 34 17.01 5.09 10.95
C PRO A 34 16.61 4.71 9.52
N LEU A 35 17.56 4.80 8.57
CA LEU A 35 17.31 4.45 7.18
C LEU A 35 17.05 2.95 7.01
N ALA A 36 17.77 2.08 7.72
CA ALA A 36 17.51 0.64 7.67
C ALA A 36 16.13 0.27 8.23
N ARG A 37 15.65 0.96 9.27
CA ARG A 37 14.29 0.75 9.81
C ARG A 37 13.21 1.06 8.77
N ILE A 38 13.37 2.14 8.02
CA ILE A 38 12.46 2.51 6.91
C ILE A 38 12.51 1.44 5.82
N VAL A 39 13.71 1.07 5.37
CA VAL A 39 13.88 0.10 4.27
C VAL A 39 13.40 -1.29 4.68
N ALA A 40 13.57 -1.72 5.92
CA ALA A 40 13.04 -2.99 6.41
C ALA A 40 11.51 -3.06 6.29
N LEU A 41 10.81 -1.98 6.67
CA LEU A 41 9.36 -1.88 6.53
C LEU A 41 8.93 -1.89 5.06
N VAL A 42 9.52 -1.01 4.23
CA VAL A 42 9.16 -0.87 2.81
C VAL A 42 9.46 -2.16 2.05
N ASN A 43 10.59 -2.80 2.32
CA ASN A 43 10.96 -4.09 1.72
C ASN A 43 9.95 -5.18 2.10
N ARG A 44 9.49 -5.23 3.37
CA ARG A 44 8.46 -6.21 3.74
C ARG A 44 7.13 -5.92 3.03
N TYR A 45 6.71 -4.67 2.98
CA TYR A 45 5.50 -4.26 2.28
C TYR A 45 5.54 -4.63 0.80
N ASP A 46 6.64 -4.30 0.12
CA ASP A 46 6.83 -4.60 -1.29
C ASP A 46 6.83 -6.11 -1.54
N ASN A 47 7.51 -6.91 -0.71
CA ASN A 47 7.49 -8.37 -0.85
C ASN A 47 6.11 -9.02 -0.64
N LEU A 48 5.21 -8.37 0.11
CA LEU A 48 3.82 -8.84 0.25
C LEU A 48 3.01 -8.52 -1.02
N CYS A 49 3.24 -7.35 -1.63
CA CYS A 49 2.54 -6.91 -2.83
C CYS A 49 3.11 -7.55 -4.11
N ASN A 50 4.42 -7.75 -4.15
CA ASN A 50 5.23 -8.18 -5.29
C ASN A 50 6.08 -9.43 -4.97
N PRO A 51 5.49 -10.52 -4.45
CA PRO A 51 6.25 -11.74 -4.19
C PRO A 51 6.73 -12.39 -5.50
N HIS A 52 7.79 -13.19 -5.40
CA HIS A 52 8.27 -14.00 -6.53
C HIS A 52 7.19 -14.89 -7.15
N ILE A 53 6.28 -15.41 -6.33
CA ILE A 53 5.12 -16.19 -6.78
C ILE A 53 3.93 -15.24 -6.88
N VAL A 54 3.63 -14.75 -8.09
CA VAL A 54 2.58 -13.74 -8.36
C VAL A 54 1.21 -14.14 -7.81
N ALA A 55 0.87 -15.44 -7.81
CA ALA A 55 -0.38 -15.94 -7.25
C ALA A 55 -0.56 -15.69 -5.73
N LYS A 56 0.54 -15.37 -5.01
CA LYS A 56 0.53 -15.02 -3.59
C LYS A 56 0.52 -13.50 -3.34
N ALA A 57 0.49 -12.69 -4.40
CA ALA A 57 0.48 -11.24 -4.29
C ALA A 57 -0.73 -10.76 -3.47
N MET A 58 -0.45 -9.91 -2.50
CA MET A 58 -1.47 -9.23 -1.71
C MET A 58 -1.79 -7.87 -2.33
N THR A 59 -3.04 -7.45 -2.23
CA THR A 59 -3.37 -6.04 -2.48
C THR A 59 -2.68 -5.15 -1.44
N PRO A 60 -2.43 -3.88 -1.76
CA PRO A 60 -1.94 -2.88 -0.83
C PRO A 60 -2.67 -2.84 0.52
N HIS A 61 -4.01 -2.90 0.50
CA HIS A 61 -4.82 -2.95 1.72
C HIS A 61 -4.57 -4.23 2.55
N GLU A 62 -4.45 -5.40 1.90
CA GLU A 62 -4.11 -6.65 2.57
C GLU A 62 -2.70 -6.61 3.17
N ALA A 63 -1.72 -6.11 2.43
CA ALA A 63 -0.34 -5.99 2.89
C ALA A 63 -0.24 -5.07 4.12
N LEU A 64 -0.92 -3.92 4.11
CA LEU A 64 -1.02 -3.05 5.28
C LEU A 64 -1.69 -3.74 6.47
N SER A 65 -2.77 -4.48 6.22
CA SER A 65 -3.49 -5.23 7.25
C SER A 65 -2.58 -6.27 7.91
N VAL A 66 -1.76 -6.99 7.12
CA VAL A 66 -0.77 -7.95 7.62
C VAL A 66 0.33 -7.26 8.43
N LEU A 67 0.88 -6.15 7.94
CA LEU A 67 1.91 -5.39 8.65
C LEU A 67 1.41 -4.92 10.03
N PHE A 68 0.19 -4.38 10.07
CA PHE A 68 -0.40 -3.86 11.30
C PHE A 68 -0.83 -4.96 12.28
N ALA A 69 -1.50 -6.01 11.78
CA ALA A 69 -2.09 -7.03 12.65
C ALA A 69 -1.09 -8.11 13.08
N GLN A 70 -0.12 -8.47 12.23
CA GLN A 70 0.73 -9.65 12.44
C GLN A 70 2.20 -9.32 12.63
N SER A 71 2.65 -8.13 12.24
CA SER A 71 4.08 -7.78 12.24
C SER A 71 4.41 -6.48 12.95
N LYS A 72 3.49 -5.92 13.75
CA LYS A 72 3.66 -4.63 14.43
C LYS A 72 4.93 -4.57 15.28
N THR A 73 5.27 -5.66 15.98
CA THR A 73 6.45 -5.72 16.85
C THR A 73 7.78 -5.73 16.08
N LYS A 74 7.75 -6.14 14.80
CA LYS A 74 8.95 -6.27 13.97
C LYS A 74 9.42 -4.95 13.37
N PHE A 75 8.62 -3.90 13.48
CA PHE A 75 8.91 -2.60 12.91
C PHE A 75 8.88 -1.50 13.97
N ASP A 76 9.66 -0.45 13.73
CA ASP A 76 9.59 0.77 14.52
C ASP A 76 8.16 1.34 14.47
N THR A 77 7.56 1.55 15.65
CA THR A 77 6.15 1.95 15.76
C THR A 77 5.88 3.32 15.16
N ALA A 78 6.81 4.27 15.25
CA ALA A 78 6.65 5.61 14.68
C ALA A 78 6.71 5.55 13.15
N ILE A 79 7.65 4.78 12.61
CA ILE A 79 7.80 4.60 11.15
C ILE A 79 6.59 3.84 10.57
N LEU A 80 6.14 2.76 11.23
CA LEU A 80 4.95 2.02 10.80
C LEU A 80 3.70 2.90 10.83
N GLY A 81 3.52 3.69 11.89
CA GLY A 81 2.40 4.63 12.01
C GLY A 81 2.40 5.69 10.91
N ALA A 82 3.57 6.28 10.61
CA ALA A 82 3.73 7.24 9.52
C ALA A 82 3.43 6.60 8.15
N PHE A 83 3.92 5.38 7.92
CA PHE A 83 3.65 4.63 6.69
C PHE A 83 2.16 4.36 6.49
N ILE A 84 1.45 3.86 7.51
CA ILE A 84 0.00 3.61 7.42
C ILE A 84 -0.76 4.90 7.16
N LYS A 85 -0.41 5.99 7.87
CA LYS A 85 -1.05 7.30 7.67
C LYS A 85 -0.87 7.81 6.24
N MET A 86 0.33 7.67 5.70
CA MET A 86 0.67 8.07 4.33
C MET A 86 -0.10 7.24 3.28
N MET A 87 -0.22 5.94 3.50
CA MET A 87 -0.89 5.03 2.55
C MET A 87 -2.41 5.14 2.59
N GLY A 88 -2.97 5.66 3.68
CA GLY A 88 -4.40 5.81 3.88
C GLY A 88 -5.13 4.49 4.15
N VAL A 89 -6.45 4.57 4.28
CA VAL A 89 -7.30 3.39 4.57
C VAL A 89 -7.41 2.46 3.36
N TYR A 90 -7.48 3.06 2.17
CA TYR A 90 -7.55 2.34 0.89
C TYR A 90 -6.45 2.84 -0.04
N PRO A 91 -5.26 2.23 -0.02
CA PRO A 91 -4.17 2.66 -0.89
C PRO A 91 -4.46 2.34 -2.37
N PRO A 92 -3.82 3.05 -3.32
CA PRO A 92 -3.89 2.71 -4.74
C PRO A 92 -3.56 1.24 -5.00
N GLY A 93 -4.35 0.58 -5.83
CA GLY A 93 -4.30 -0.87 -6.07
C GLY A 93 -5.23 -1.70 -5.19
N SER A 94 -5.92 -1.11 -4.23
CA SER A 94 -6.92 -1.81 -3.42
C SER A 94 -8.19 -2.08 -4.24
N ALA A 95 -8.63 -3.33 -4.25
CA ALA A 95 -9.93 -3.70 -4.81
C ALA A 95 -11.03 -3.43 -3.78
N VAL A 96 -12.11 -2.77 -4.19
CA VAL A 96 -13.18 -2.35 -3.30
C VAL A 96 -14.56 -2.60 -3.91
N GLN A 97 -15.55 -2.81 -3.05
CA GLN A 97 -16.97 -2.75 -3.41
C GLN A 97 -17.53 -1.40 -2.99
N LEU A 98 -18.21 -0.72 -3.89
CA LEU A 98 -18.88 0.55 -3.63
C LEU A 98 -20.25 0.33 -2.96
N THR A 99 -20.83 1.42 -2.45
CA THR A 99 -22.14 1.41 -1.78
C THR A 99 -23.30 1.06 -2.70
N ASP A 100 -23.11 1.14 -4.02
CA ASP A 100 -24.07 0.76 -5.06
C ASP A 100 -23.77 -0.60 -5.71
N ASP A 101 -23.01 -1.44 -5.00
CA ASP A 101 -22.65 -2.81 -5.38
C ASP A 101 -21.66 -2.94 -6.56
N ARG A 102 -21.28 -1.85 -7.21
CA ARG A 102 -20.22 -1.87 -8.23
C ARG A 102 -18.86 -2.18 -7.60
N TYR A 103 -17.99 -2.75 -8.41
CA TYR A 103 -16.60 -3.03 -8.03
C TYR A 103 -15.67 -1.98 -8.62
N ALA A 104 -14.65 -1.60 -7.87
CA ALA A 104 -13.70 -0.60 -8.32
C ALA A 104 -12.28 -0.90 -7.83
N LEU A 105 -11.30 -0.30 -8.49
CA LEU A 105 -9.90 -0.29 -8.07
C LEU A 105 -9.54 1.12 -7.61
N VAL A 106 -8.94 1.26 -6.43
CA VAL A 106 -8.42 2.57 -6.01
C VAL A 106 -7.24 2.96 -6.89
N VAL A 107 -7.27 4.16 -7.46
CA VAL A 107 -6.21 4.68 -8.33
C VAL A 107 -5.40 5.79 -7.70
N SER A 108 -5.98 6.56 -6.78
CA SER A 108 -5.25 7.54 -5.98
C SER A 108 -5.88 7.73 -4.61
N VAL A 109 -5.05 8.04 -3.62
CA VAL A 109 -5.52 8.42 -2.28
C VAL A 109 -5.85 9.90 -2.21
N ASN A 110 -6.75 10.25 -1.30
CA ASN A 110 -6.97 11.63 -0.87
C ASN A 110 -6.44 11.74 0.56
N SER A 111 -5.29 12.39 0.74
CA SER A 111 -4.62 12.49 2.04
C SER A 111 -5.43 13.29 3.06
N SER A 112 -6.21 14.28 2.61
CA SER A 112 -7.11 15.08 3.45
C SER A 112 -8.39 14.32 3.81
N ARG A 113 -8.86 13.41 2.94
CA ARG A 113 -10.06 12.58 3.16
C ARG A 113 -9.81 11.10 2.80
N PRO A 114 -9.20 10.30 3.71
CA PRO A 114 -8.76 8.93 3.40
C PRO A 114 -9.86 7.94 2.98
N LEU A 115 -11.13 8.24 3.27
CA LEU A 115 -12.29 7.43 2.89
C LEU A 115 -12.91 7.85 1.54
N LYS A 116 -12.37 8.91 0.90
CA LYS A 116 -12.84 9.44 -0.39
C LYS A 116 -11.71 9.44 -1.43
N PRO A 117 -11.11 8.27 -1.77
CA PRO A 117 -10.12 8.16 -2.83
C PRO A 117 -10.75 8.31 -4.22
N ARG A 118 -9.90 8.40 -5.26
CA ARG A 118 -10.35 8.24 -6.65
C ARG A 118 -10.30 6.77 -7.03
N VAL A 119 -11.32 6.29 -7.73
CA VAL A 119 -11.50 4.88 -8.06
C VAL A 119 -11.80 4.67 -9.54
N LEU A 120 -11.24 3.62 -10.13
CA LEU A 120 -11.58 3.10 -11.44
C LEU A 120 -12.74 2.12 -11.29
N VAL A 121 -13.93 2.48 -11.76
CA VAL A 121 -15.12 1.63 -11.60
C VAL A 121 -15.20 0.63 -12.74
N HIS A 122 -15.51 -0.63 -12.42
CA HIS A 122 -15.86 -1.62 -13.43
C HIS A 122 -17.28 -1.40 -13.91
N GLU A 123 -17.43 -1.17 -15.21
CA GLU A 123 -18.72 -0.99 -15.87
C GLU A 123 -18.85 -1.99 -17.01
N SER A 124 -19.92 -2.80 -16.97
CA SER A 124 -20.14 -3.85 -17.97
C SER A 124 -20.33 -3.24 -19.35
N GLY A 125 -19.47 -3.63 -20.30
CA GLY A 125 -19.56 -3.17 -21.70
C GLY A 125 -18.73 -1.93 -22.02
N VAL A 126 -18.12 -1.27 -21.03
CA VAL A 126 -17.18 -0.15 -21.25
C VAL A 126 -15.76 -0.70 -21.21
N PRO A 127 -14.93 -0.59 -22.26
CA PRO A 127 -13.52 -1.00 -22.24
C PRO A 127 -12.72 -0.31 -21.12
N ARG A 128 -11.64 -0.96 -20.64
CA ARG A 128 -10.86 -0.44 -19.50
C ARG A 128 -10.20 0.91 -19.78
N ASP A 129 -9.76 1.13 -21.01
CA ASP A 129 -9.17 2.37 -21.50
C ASP A 129 -10.17 3.53 -21.56
N GLU A 130 -11.46 3.22 -21.58
CA GLU A 130 -12.57 4.18 -21.50
C GLU A 130 -13.19 4.25 -20.08
N ALA A 131 -12.67 3.46 -19.14
CA ALA A 131 -13.22 3.34 -17.80
C ALA A 131 -13.18 4.67 -17.04
N LEU A 132 -14.30 5.01 -16.42
CA LEU A 132 -14.45 6.25 -15.66
C LEU A 132 -13.66 6.18 -14.35
N ILE A 133 -12.75 7.14 -14.16
CA ILE A 133 -12.16 7.44 -12.85
C ILE A 133 -13.15 8.34 -12.11
N VAL A 134 -13.75 7.80 -11.06
CA VAL A 134 -14.69 8.51 -10.20
C VAL A 134 -13.95 9.08 -9.01
N ASP A 135 -14.13 10.37 -8.77
CA ASP A 135 -13.71 11.03 -7.54
C ASP A 135 -14.80 10.89 -6.48
N LEU A 136 -14.56 10.03 -5.47
CA LEU A 136 -15.54 9.78 -4.42
C LEU A 136 -15.78 11.00 -3.53
N GLU A 137 -14.89 12.00 -3.54
CA GLU A 137 -15.14 13.26 -2.84
C GLU A 137 -16.25 14.08 -3.49
N LYS A 138 -16.35 14.03 -4.83
CA LYS A 138 -17.35 14.77 -5.62
C LYS A 138 -18.60 13.97 -5.94
N ALA A 139 -18.55 12.65 -5.79
CA ALA A 139 -19.69 11.77 -5.99
C ALA A 139 -20.54 11.68 -4.73
N ASP A 140 -21.67 12.41 -4.73
CA ASP A 140 -22.63 12.39 -3.63
C ASP A 140 -23.25 11.00 -3.45
N GLY A 141 -23.34 10.53 -2.20
CA GLY A 141 -23.93 9.24 -1.85
C GLY A 141 -23.08 8.00 -2.19
N LEU A 142 -22.00 8.16 -2.96
CA LEU A 142 -21.11 7.06 -3.32
C LEU A 142 -19.94 6.95 -2.32
N GLY A 143 -19.69 5.74 -1.85
CA GLY A 143 -18.61 5.44 -0.92
C GLY A 143 -18.10 4.01 -1.06
N ILE A 144 -17.09 3.67 -0.27
CA ILE A 144 -16.55 2.31 -0.21
C ILE A 144 -17.30 1.53 0.86
N ARG A 145 -18.00 0.46 0.45
CA ARG A 145 -18.70 -0.45 1.36
C ARG A 145 -17.71 -1.39 2.07
N ARG A 146 -16.76 -1.95 1.33
CA ARG A 146 -15.71 -2.85 1.87
C ARG A 146 -14.52 -2.98 0.92
N SER A 147 -13.36 -3.33 1.48
CA SER A 147 -12.23 -3.84 0.70
C SER A 147 -12.42 -5.31 0.36
N LEU A 148 -11.89 -5.74 -0.78
CA LEU A 148 -11.95 -7.11 -1.27
C LEU A 148 -10.55 -7.63 -1.57
N ARG A 149 -10.36 -8.93 -1.38
CA ARG A 149 -9.24 -9.65 -1.98
C ARG A 149 -9.50 -9.86 -3.47
N PRO A 150 -8.46 -9.95 -4.33
CA PRO A 150 -8.65 -10.18 -5.76
C PRO A 150 -9.50 -11.43 -6.06
N GLN A 151 -9.36 -12.50 -5.27
CA GLN A 151 -10.12 -13.75 -5.44
C GLN A 151 -11.61 -13.61 -5.10
N GLN A 152 -12.02 -12.53 -4.43
CA GLN A 152 -13.43 -12.25 -4.12
C GLN A 152 -14.12 -11.44 -5.23
N LEU A 153 -13.36 -10.96 -6.22
CA LEU A 153 -13.94 -10.29 -7.38
C LEU A 153 -14.53 -11.31 -8.37
N PRO A 154 -15.65 -10.98 -9.04
CA PRO A 154 -16.11 -11.76 -10.19
C PRO A 154 -14.99 -11.88 -11.24
N PRO A 155 -14.86 -13.01 -11.97
CA PRO A 155 -13.76 -13.21 -12.93
C PRO A 155 -13.66 -12.13 -14.01
N THR A 156 -14.81 -11.64 -14.50
CA THR A 156 -14.88 -10.55 -15.49
C THR A 156 -14.35 -9.24 -14.90
N THR A 157 -14.79 -8.89 -13.69
CA THR A 157 -14.31 -7.73 -12.94
C THR A 157 -12.81 -7.81 -12.66
N LEU A 158 -12.31 -9.00 -12.28
CA LEU A 158 -10.89 -9.20 -12.01
C LEU A 158 -10.04 -8.99 -13.27
N ALA A 159 -10.48 -9.55 -14.40
CA ALA A 159 -9.82 -9.37 -15.69
C ALA A 159 -9.86 -7.90 -16.14
N TYR A 160 -10.97 -7.21 -15.87
CA TYR A 160 -11.16 -5.81 -16.24
C TYR A 160 -10.30 -4.85 -15.42
N LEU A 161 -10.44 -4.90 -14.09
CA LEU A 161 -9.72 -4.01 -13.19
C LEU A 161 -8.24 -4.34 -13.22
N ALA A 162 -7.90 -5.61 -13.48
CA ALA A 162 -6.55 -6.16 -13.53
C ALA A 162 -5.65 -5.43 -12.53
N PRO A 163 -5.94 -5.54 -11.21
CA PRO A 163 -5.15 -4.92 -10.16
C PRO A 163 -3.71 -5.33 -10.42
N ARG A 164 -2.91 -4.40 -10.97
CA ARG A 164 -1.56 -4.72 -11.41
C ARG A 164 -0.77 -5.14 -10.17
N PRO A 165 0.10 -6.15 -10.26
CA PRO A 165 1.00 -6.47 -9.16
C PRO A 165 1.85 -5.24 -8.79
N ARG A 166 2.27 -4.46 -9.79
CA ARG A 166 3.08 -3.26 -9.62
C ARG A 166 2.25 -1.99 -9.67
N VAL A 167 1.99 -1.42 -8.49
CA VAL A 167 1.53 -0.05 -8.32
C VAL A 167 2.75 0.82 -7.99
N ALA A 168 3.04 1.79 -8.84
CA ALA A 168 4.02 2.82 -8.53
C ALA A 168 3.33 3.93 -7.74
N TYR A 169 3.78 4.18 -6.52
CA TYR A 169 3.31 5.29 -5.71
C TYR A 169 4.06 6.55 -6.18
N PHE A 170 3.35 7.44 -6.86
CA PHE A 170 3.84 8.79 -7.13
C PHE A 170 3.30 9.72 -6.06
N PHE A 171 4.17 10.47 -5.40
CA PHE A 171 3.77 11.47 -4.42
C PHE A 171 3.46 12.78 -5.15
N GLU A 172 2.28 13.34 -4.92
CA GLU A 172 2.11 14.78 -5.14
C GLU A 172 2.88 15.51 -4.04
N PRO A 173 3.66 16.57 -4.35
CA PRO A 173 4.26 17.41 -3.34
C PRO A 173 3.15 17.91 -2.39
N ALA A 174 3.38 17.83 -1.08
CA ALA A 174 2.53 18.56 -0.15
C ALA A 174 2.57 20.04 -0.57
N GLY A 175 1.41 20.61 -0.90
CA GLY A 175 1.31 22.04 -1.20
C GLY A 175 2.00 22.85 -0.10
N GLU A 176 2.62 23.96 -0.48
CA GLU A 176 3.35 24.82 0.46
C GLU A 176 2.48 25.09 1.69
N PRO A 177 3.04 25.01 2.91
CA PRO A 177 2.29 25.41 4.09
C PRO A 177 1.86 26.87 3.89
N THR A 178 0.55 27.10 3.83
CA THR A 178 -0.03 28.45 3.85
C THR A 178 0.58 29.21 5.04
N PRO A 179 1.06 30.45 4.83
CA PRO A 179 1.84 31.21 5.82
C PRO A 179 1.11 31.45 7.14
#